data_AF-A0A8B6LVU9-F1
#
_entry.id   AF-A0A8B6LVU9-F1
#
_cell.length_a   1.000
_cell.length_b   1.000
_cell.length_c   1.000
_cell.angle_alpha   90.00
_cell.angle_beta   90.00
_cell.angle_gamma   90.00
#
_symmetry.space_group_name_H-M   'P 1'
#
loop_
_entity.id
_entity.type
_entity.pdbx_description
1 polymer ?
#
loop_
_entity_poly.entity_id
_entity_poly.type
_entity_poly.pdbx_seq_one_letter_code
_entity_poly.pdbx_strand_id
1 'polypeptide(L)'
;MTALFHKDVFMPARLAEPCHRGPLRYTRHALNEANSDRYGKVTLLHAFIPEQATLIETEAEDGPDGRNSRVVKQLWRCPMDEYRDLVMALLPGGVVKTVWVNLRSDKHRTLNKARYARR
;
A
#
# COMPACT_ATOMS: atom_id res chain seq x y z
N MET A 1 16.67 10.06 -5.91
CA MET A 1 15.45 10.89 -5.76
C MET A 1 14.29 9.93 -5.51
N THR A 2 13.26 10.35 -4.77
CA THR A 2 12.08 9.50 -4.49
C THR A 2 10.89 9.99 -5.32
N ALA A 3 10.19 9.07 -5.97
CA ALA A 3 9.01 9.33 -6.78
C ALA A 3 7.80 8.55 -6.26
N LEU A 4 6.62 9.15 -6.36
CA LEU A 4 5.34 8.55 -6.00
C LEU A 4 4.50 8.32 -7.26
N PHE A 5 3.94 7.12 -7.38
CA PHE A 5 3.07 6.69 -8.48
C PHE A 5 1.73 6.24 -7.91
N HIS A 6 0.63 6.59 -8.56
CA HIS A 6 -0.73 6.29 -8.08
C HIS A 6 -1.58 5.70 -9.20
N LYS A 7 -2.41 4.69 -8.88
CA LYS A 7 -3.18 3.94 -9.89
C LYS A 7 -4.08 4.83 -10.76
N ASP A 8 -4.63 5.89 -10.16
CA ASP A 8 -5.57 6.82 -10.82
C ASP A 8 -4.87 8.03 -11.49
N VAL A 9 -3.53 8.06 -11.51
CA VAL A 9 -2.74 9.12 -12.16
C VAL A 9 -1.83 8.50 -13.22
N PHE A 10 -0.87 7.71 -12.77
CA PHE A 10 0.07 6.98 -13.61
C PHE A 10 0.85 5.99 -12.72
N MET A 11 0.95 4.74 -13.18
CA MET A 11 1.72 3.68 -12.52
C MET A 11 2.43 2.86 -13.60
N PRO A 12 3.77 2.95 -13.73
CA PRO A 12 4.53 2.10 -14.63
C PRO A 12 4.34 0.62 -14.29
N ALA A 13 4.18 -0.25 -15.30
CA ALA A 13 3.92 -1.68 -15.09
C ALA A 13 4.95 -2.35 -14.17
N ARG A 14 6.24 -2.05 -14.36
CA ARG A 14 7.34 -2.57 -13.51
C ARG A 14 7.23 -2.17 -12.03
N LEU A 15 6.64 -1.01 -11.74
CA LEU A 15 6.45 -0.51 -10.37
C LEU A 15 5.09 -0.95 -9.81
N ALA A 16 4.20 -1.48 -10.67
CA ALA A 16 2.95 -2.10 -10.26
C ALA A 16 3.11 -3.56 -9.80
N GLU A 17 4.27 -4.19 -10.09
CA GLU A 17 4.57 -5.54 -9.62
C GLU A 17 4.61 -5.58 -8.08
N PRO A 18 4.02 -6.61 -7.43
CA PRO A 18 4.01 -6.69 -5.97
C PRO A 18 5.41 -6.77 -5.38
N CYS A 19 5.70 -5.89 -4.39
CA CYS A 19 6.98 -5.88 -3.71
C CYS A 19 7.18 -7.07 -2.74
N HIS A 20 6.12 -7.85 -2.50
CA HIS A 20 6.13 -9.03 -1.65
C HIS A 20 4.97 -9.97 -1.97
N ARG A 21 5.14 -11.25 -1.62
CA ARG A 21 4.09 -12.29 -1.55
C ARG A 21 4.40 -13.19 -0.37
N GLY A 22 3.37 -13.59 0.38
CA GLY A 22 3.51 -14.55 1.48
C GLY A 22 3.48 -13.92 2.86
N PRO A 23 4.15 -14.50 3.88
CA PRO A 23 3.97 -14.12 5.28
C PRO A 23 4.23 -12.63 5.55
N LEU A 24 3.44 -12.06 6.46
CA LEU A 24 3.54 -10.66 6.87
C LEU A 24 4.14 -10.50 8.27
N ARG A 25 4.88 -9.42 8.45
CA ARG A 25 5.43 -8.99 9.75
C ARG A 25 4.99 -7.56 10.04
N TYR A 26 4.18 -7.38 11.08
CA TYR A 26 3.69 -6.06 11.45
C TYR A 26 4.68 -5.36 12.37
N THR A 27 4.96 -4.10 12.08
CA THR A 27 5.71 -3.25 13.01
C THR A 27 4.87 -2.92 14.24
N ARG A 28 5.52 -2.49 15.33
CA ARG A 28 4.82 -1.99 16.52
C ARG A 28 3.85 -0.85 16.19
N HIS A 29 4.23 0.04 15.27
CA HIS A 29 3.36 1.12 14.82
C HIS A 29 2.10 0.58 14.13
N ALA A 30 2.24 -0.35 13.18
CA ALA A 30 1.09 -0.96 12.52
C ALA A 30 0.14 -1.68 13.50
N LEU A 31 0.69 -2.37 14.50
CA LEU A 31 -0.13 -3.01 15.55
C LEU A 31 -0.89 -1.98 16.40
N ASN A 32 -0.25 -0.85 16.74
CA ASN A 32 -0.91 0.22 17.47
C ASN A 32 -2.06 0.83 16.66
N GLU A 33 -1.82 1.15 15.38
CA GLU A 33 -2.87 1.70 14.50
C GLU A 33 -4.06 0.74 14.36
N ALA A 34 -3.79 -0.56 14.21
CA ALA A 34 -4.83 -1.58 14.17
C ALA A 34 -5.66 -1.66 15.46
N ASN A 35 -5.03 -1.44 16.62
CA ASN A 35 -5.71 -1.49 17.92
C ASN A 35 -6.55 -0.24 18.21
N SER A 36 -6.17 0.91 17.64
CA SER A 36 -6.84 2.20 17.86
C SER A 36 -7.72 2.65 16.69
N ASP A 37 -7.94 1.79 15.69
CA ASP A 37 -8.74 2.15 14.51
C ASP A 37 -10.19 2.49 14.89
N ARG A 38 -10.69 3.60 14.35
CA ARG A 38 -12.03 4.13 14.63
C ARG A 38 -13.17 3.20 14.20
N TYR A 39 -12.90 2.23 13.32
CA TYR A 39 -13.87 1.25 12.83
C TYR A 39 -13.85 -0.06 13.64
N GLY A 40 -13.26 -0.03 14.83
CA GLY A 40 -13.25 -1.12 15.79
C GLY A 40 -12.20 -2.18 15.47
N LYS A 41 -12.50 -3.43 15.83
CA LYS A 41 -11.53 -4.54 15.70
C LYS A 41 -11.10 -4.72 14.24
N VAL A 42 -9.79 -4.61 14.02
CA VAL A 42 -9.12 -4.88 12.74
C VAL A 42 -8.65 -6.33 12.71
N THR A 43 -9.02 -7.06 11.66
CA THR A 43 -8.50 -8.41 11.41
C THR A 43 -7.25 -8.30 10.54
N LEU A 44 -6.08 -8.52 11.14
CA LEU A 44 -4.81 -8.48 10.41
C LEU A 44 -4.60 -9.75 9.57
N LEU A 45 -4.07 -9.57 8.37
CA LEU A 45 -3.72 -10.67 7.47
C LEU A 45 -2.41 -11.35 7.93
N HIS A 46 -2.38 -12.67 7.96
CA HIS A 46 -1.15 -13.42 8.25
C HIS A 46 -0.20 -13.49 7.05
N ALA A 47 -0.75 -13.47 5.84
CA ALA A 47 -0.01 -13.51 4.59
C ALA A 47 -0.65 -12.59 3.55
N PHE A 48 0.18 -12.09 2.63
CA PHE A 48 -0.25 -11.24 1.53
C PHE A 48 -0.35 -12.02 0.22
N ILE A 49 -1.53 -11.96 -0.39
CA ILE A 49 -1.87 -12.53 -1.69
C ILE A 49 -2.25 -11.37 -2.62
N PRO A 50 -1.31 -10.85 -3.43
CA PRO A 50 -1.53 -9.67 -4.25
C PRO A 50 -2.76 -9.73 -5.17
N GLU A 51 -3.12 -10.91 -5.68
CA GLU A 51 -4.27 -11.13 -6.57
C GLU A 51 -5.61 -10.80 -5.90
N GLN A 52 -5.66 -10.82 -4.57
CA GLN A 52 -6.86 -10.51 -3.80
C GLN A 52 -6.90 -9.04 -3.37
N ALA A 53 -5.91 -8.24 -3.78
CA ALA A 53 -5.73 -6.87 -3.34
C ALA A 53 -5.65 -5.90 -4.53
N THR A 54 -5.85 -4.61 -4.24
CA THR A 54 -5.66 -3.54 -5.20
C THR A 54 -4.45 -2.69 -4.81
N LEU A 55 -3.49 -2.56 -5.72
CA LEU A 55 -2.39 -1.61 -5.55
C LEU A 55 -2.92 -0.18 -5.72
N ILE A 56 -2.65 0.68 -4.75
CA ILE A 56 -3.09 2.08 -4.75
C ILE A 56 -1.94 3.00 -5.15
N GLU A 57 -0.80 2.86 -4.47
CA GLU A 57 0.34 3.75 -4.58
C GLU A 57 1.66 2.97 -4.52
N THR A 58 2.66 3.40 -5.28
CA THR A 58 4.04 2.92 -5.18
C THR A 58 4.97 4.09 -4.93
N GLU A 59 5.80 3.97 -3.89
CA GLU A 59 6.96 4.82 -3.66
C GLU A 59 8.20 4.08 -4.17
N ALA A 60 8.97 4.76 -5.02
CA ALA A 60 10.18 4.23 -5.61
C ALA A 60 11.34 5.23 -5.47
N GLU A 61 12.55 4.70 -5.29
CA GLU A 61 13.78 5.47 -5.28
C GLU A 61 14.56 5.19 -6.57
N ASP A 62 15.06 6.24 -7.21
CA ASP A 62 15.89 6.08 -8.41
C ASP A 62 17.21 5.41 -8.08
N GLY A 63 17.58 4.45 -8.93
CA GLY A 63 18.91 3.86 -8.93
C GLY A 63 19.98 4.89 -9.31
N PRO A 64 21.27 4.55 -9.10
CA PRO A 64 22.39 5.45 -9.36
C PRO A 64 22.46 5.96 -10.81
N ASP A 65 21.87 5.22 -11.75
CA ASP A 65 21.83 5.51 -13.18
C ASP A 65 20.57 6.30 -13.62
N GLY A 66 19.66 6.59 -12.69
CA GLY A 66 18.37 7.25 -12.97
C GLY A 66 17.41 6.40 -13.82
N ARG A 67 17.73 5.14 -14.10
CA ARG A 67 16.94 4.27 -14.98
C ARG A 67 16.29 3.13 -14.21
N ASN A 68 16.95 2.64 -13.17
CA ASN A 68 16.51 1.49 -12.39
C ASN A 68 15.92 1.92 -11.04
N SER A 69 14.69 2.42 -11.05
CA SER A 69 13.99 2.75 -9.81
C SER A 69 13.62 1.49 -9.03
N ARG A 70 13.93 1.47 -7.74
CA ARG A 70 13.63 0.39 -6.81
C ARG A 70 12.40 0.73 -5.99
N VAL A 71 11.46 -0.21 -5.88
CA VAL A 71 10.30 -0.06 -4.98
C VAL A 71 10.77 -0.05 -3.53
N VAL A 72 10.36 0.96 -2.78
CA VAL A 72 10.63 1.07 -1.34
C VAL A 72 9.39 0.83 -0.49
N LYS A 73 8.20 1.13 -1.02
CA LYS A 73 6.93 0.94 -0.33
C LYS A 73 5.78 0.86 -1.34
N GLN A 74 4.82 0.01 -1.07
CA GLN A 74 3.55 -0.02 -1.80
C GLN A 74 2.38 0.11 -0.82
N LEU A 75 1.35 0.84 -1.25
CA LEU A 75 0.10 0.93 -0.54
C LEU A 75 -0.93 0.02 -1.19
N TRP A 76 -1.41 -0.96 -0.44
CA TRP A 76 -2.37 -1.95 -0.90
C TRP A 76 -3.69 -1.82 -0.17
N ARG A 77 -4.79 -2.06 -0.88
CA ARG A 77 -6.14 -2.16 -0.32
C ARG A 77 -6.62 -3.60 -0.45
N CYS A 78 -6.87 -4.25 0.68
CA CYS A 78 -7.28 -5.64 0.76
C CYS A 78 -8.71 -5.74 1.31
N PRO A 79 -9.59 -6.55 0.70
CA PRO A 79 -10.88 -6.90 1.30
C PRO A 79 -10.69 -7.47 2.72
N MET A 80 -11.42 -6.93 3.70
CA MET A 80 -11.43 -7.47 5.08
C MET A 80 -12.76 -8.17 5.39
N ASP A 81 -13.88 -7.52 5.07
CA ASP A 81 -15.23 -8.09 5.14
C ASP A 81 -16.15 -7.41 4.10
N GLU A 82 -17.47 -7.63 4.18
CA GLU A 82 -18.46 -7.07 3.25
C GLU A 82 -18.53 -5.54 3.20
N TYR A 83 -18.07 -4.83 4.24
CA TYR A 83 -18.15 -3.36 4.32
C TYR A 83 -16.79 -2.69 4.39
N ARG A 84 -15.75 -3.43 4.79
CA ARG A 84 -14.46 -2.85 5.17
C ARG A 84 -13.32 -3.45 4.35
N ASP A 85 -12.35 -2.60 4.06
CA ASP A 85 -11.06 -2.98 3.50
C ASP A 85 -9.96 -2.60 4.47
N LEU A 86 -8.95 -3.46 4.56
CA LEU A 86 -7.70 -3.17 5.22
C LEU A 86 -6.76 -2.49 4.23
N VAL A 87 -6.31 -1.29 4.55
CA VAL A 87 -5.24 -0.63 3.81
C VAL A 87 -3.93 -0.90 4.51
N MET A 88 -2.91 -1.29 3.74
CA MET A 88 -1.60 -1.68 4.25
C MET A 88 -0.47 -0.96 3.50
N ALA A 89 0.40 -0.30 4.24
CA ALA A 89 1.68 0.18 3.72
C ALA A 89 2.72 -0.96 3.85
N LEU A 90 3.01 -1.62 2.73
CA LEU A 90 3.85 -2.80 2.62
C LEU A 90 5.24 -2.44 2.10
N LEU A 91 6.27 -2.89 2.81
CA LEU A 91 7.67 -2.80 2.39
C LEU A 91 8.11 -4.12 1.72
N PRO A 92 9.12 -4.07 0.83
CA PRO A 92 9.76 -5.29 0.33
C PRO A 92 10.14 -6.24 1.47
N GLY A 93 9.94 -7.55 1.26
CA GLY A 93 10.20 -8.58 2.28
C GLY A 93 9.11 -8.73 3.36
N GLY A 94 7.92 -8.16 3.13
CA GLY A 94 6.71 -8.50 3.90
C GLY A 94 6.50 -7.73 5.18
N VAL A 95 7.23 -6.61 5.37
CA VAL A 95 7.06 -5.78 6.57
C VAL A 95 5.92 -4.79 6.36
N VAL A 96 4.92 -4.81 7.24
CA VAL A 96 3.80 -3.86 7.23
C VAL A 96 4.14 -2.69 8.14
N LYS A 97 4.39 -1.52 7.53
CA LYS A 97 4.80 -0.30 8.23
C LYS A 97 3.64 0.32 9.00
N THR A 98 2.46 0.34 8.42
CA THR A 98 1.22 0.85 9.04
C THR A 98 0.00 0.25 8.36
N VAL A 99 -1.15 0.27 9.05
CA VAL A 99 -2.45 -0.17 8.53
C VAL A 99 -3.55 0.74 9.01
N TRP A 100 -4.67 0.75 8.29
CA TRP A 100 -5.92 1.34 8.75
C TRP A 100 -7.09 0.73 7.99
N VAL A 101 -8.30 0.90 8.51
CA VAL A 101 -9.53 0.44 7.87
C VAL A 101 -10.15 1.57 7.05
N ASN A 102 -10.57 1.22 5.84
CA ASN A 102 -11.47 2.02 5.03
C ASN A 102 -12.79 1.31 4.83
N LEU A 103 -13.86 2.09 4.68
CA LEU A 103 -15.11 1.55 4.16
C LEU A 103 -14.94 1.25 2.66
N ARG A 104 -15.55 0.17 2.18
CA ARG A 104 -15.59 -0.17 0.74
C ARG A 104 -16.17 0.94 -0.12
N SER A 105 -17.08 1.72 0.45
CA SER A 105 -17.69 2.89 -0.17
C SER A 105 -16.76 4.12 -0.23
N ASP A 106 -15.63 4.12 0.49
CA ASP A 106 -14.66 5.21 0.44
C ASP A 106 -13.94 5.24 -0.92
N LYS A 107 -14.20 6.32 -1.67
CA LYS A 107 -13.65 6.58 -3.01
C LYS A 107 -12.42 7.50 -2.99
N HIS A 108 -11.94 7.93 -1.83
CA HIS A 108 -10.75 8.79 -1.68
C HIS A 108 -10.72 9.98 -2.65
N ARG A 109 -11.80 10.76 -2.72
CA ARG A 109 -11.92 11.93 -3.62
C ARG A 109 -10.95 13.08 -3.29
N THR A 110 -10.14 12.96 -2.25
CA THR A 110 -9.17 13.95 -1.76
C THR A 110 -7.75 13.78 -2.31
N LEU A 111 -7.56 12.95 -3.35
CA LEU A 111 -6.26 12.71 -3.98
C LEU A 111 -5.63 14.02 -4.51
N ASN A 112 -4.52 14.44 -3.91
CA ASN A 112 -3.71 15.54 -4.42
C ASN A 112 -2.77 15.05 -5.54
N LYS A 113 -3.21 15.17 -6.79
CA LYS A 113 -2.48 14.74 -7.99
C LYS A 113 -1.15 15.47 -8.24
N ALA A 114 -0.84 16.56 -7.53
CA ALA A 114 0.43 17.27 -7.69
C ALA A 114 1.61 16.53 -7.03
N ARG A 115 1.34 15.60 -6.11
CA ARG A 115 2.36 14.82 -5.40
C ARG A 115 2.92 13.65 -6.20
N TYR A 116 2.31 13.32 -7.34
CA TYR A 116 2.58 12.11 -8.09
C TYR A 116 3.27 12.41 -9.41
N ALA A 117 4.20 11.53 -9.78
CA ALA A 117 4.85 11.57 -11.08
C ALA A 117 3.79 11.43 -12.20
N ARG A 118 3.98 12.23 -13.25
CA ARG A 118 3.15 12.23 -14.46
C ARG A 118 4.02 11.77 -15.62
N ARG A 119 3.38 11.16 -16.63
CA ARG A 119 4.04 10.68 -17.84
C ARG A 119 4.75 11.80 -18.58
#